data_AF-A0A1Q9QUF6-F1
#
_entry.id   AF-A0A1Q9QUF6-F1
#
_cell.length_a   1.000
_cell.length_b   1.000
_cell.length_c   1.000
_cell.angle_alpha   90.00
_cell.angle_beta   90.00
_cell.angle_gamma   90.00
#
_symmetry.space_group_name_H-M   'P 1'
#
loop_
_entity.id
_entity.type
_entity.pdbx_description
1 polymer ?
#
loop_
_entity_poly.entity_id
_entity_poly.type
_entity_poly.pdbx_seq_one_letter_code
_entity_poly.pdbx_strand_id
1 'polypeptide(L)'
;MRLSLVRYLQWVFPVLLRSEDGYVIYERQKYRSERDLIVALYSNFLALPESYYRERGFDKVWDLVDTVADEDLLYHKLGNEVAGIAWEQGFVSRLDKILIVNENAADEYYWGVSVKNELALMKFALKYMGRFADMIYGGSMKSLIQSFHDKKREEFIRRYRLVNPERADILDECQTDTECDKFLKNDKDFMQVLRRRLMAVGKFDSIDYLTGADLGN
;
A
#
# COMPACT_ATOMS: atom_id res chain seq x y z
N MET A 1 8.49 23.95 -4.30
CA MET A 1 8.24 23.10 -3.13
C MET A 1 6.95 22.33 -3.32
N ARG A 2 6.97 21.03 -3.00
CA ARG A 2 5.83 20.15 -3.24
C ARG A 2 4.77 20.26 -2.14
N LEU A 3 3.49 20.39 -2.54
CA LEU A 3 2.39 20.50 -1.60
C LEU A 3 2.31 19.28 -0.65
N SER A 4 2.54 18.06 -1.13
CA SER A 4 2.52 16.85 -0.29
C SER A 4 3.58 16.88 0.81
N LEU A 5 4.80 17.37 0.52
CA LEU A 5 5.83 17.59 1.54
C LEU A 5 5.35 18.62 2.57
N VAL A 6 4.76 19.73 2.12
CA VAL A 6 4.23 20.76 3.04
C VAL A 6 3.14 20.17 3.95
N ARG A 7 2.23 19.36 3.41
CA ARG A 7 1.19 18.68 4.20
C ARG A 7 1.78 17.71 5.22
N TYR A 8 2.80 16.96 4.82
CA TYR A 8 3.55 16.10 5.73
C TYR A 8 4.22 16.90 6.85
N LEU A 9 4.92 17.98 6.52
CA LEU A 9 5.57 18.83 7.52
C LEU A 9 4.57 19.49 8.48
N GLN A 10 3.38 19.87 8.01
CA GLN A 10 2.27 20.34 8.87
C GLN A 10 1.71 19.25 9.79
N TRP A 11 1.85 17.97 9.42
CA TRP A 11 1.46 16.84 10.27
C TRP A 11 2.53 16.50 11.30
N VAL A 12 3.81 16.64 10.93
CA VAL A 12 4.94 16.39 11.83
C VAL A 12 5.14 17.53 12.82
N PHE A 13 5.10 18.77 12.35
CA PHE A 13 5.37 19.93 13.18
C PHE A 13 4.06 20.67 13.45
N PRO A 14 3.79 21.06 14.71
CA PRO A 14 2.56 21.76 15.09
C PRO A 14 2.62 23.25 14.68
N VAL A 15 2.85 23.52 13.39
CA VAL A 15 3.03 24.87 12.83
C VAL A 15 2.14 25.11 11.62
N LEU A 16 1.83 26.38 11.38
CA LEU A 16 1.13 26.79 10.17
C LEU A 16 2.15 27.12 9.07
N LEU A 17 2.25 26.23 8.08
CA LEU A 17 2.95 26.51 6.83
C LEU A 17 1.99 27.12 5.81
N ARG A 18 2.34 28.27 5.21
CA ARG A 18 1.56 28.84 4.09
C ARG A 18 2.28 28.57 2.79
N SER A 19 1.68 27.77 1.92
CA SER A 19 2.21 27.50 0.59
C SER A 19 1.74 28.58 -0.38
N GLU A 20 2.69 29.17 -1.10
CA GLU A 20 2.45 30.10 -2.21
C GLU A 20 3.23 29.60 -3.43
N ASP A 21 3.00 30.18 -4.61
CA ASP A 21 3.63 29.74 -5.85
C ASP A 21 5.17 29.81 -5.74
N GLY A 22 5.79 28.62 -5.67
CA GLY A 22 7.24 28.45 -5.62
C GLY A 22 7.91 28.57 -4.25
N TYR A 23 7.20 28.86 -3.16
CA TYR A 23 7.79 28.93 -1.82
C TYR A 23 6.79 28.66 -0.68
N VAL A 24 7.33 28.42 0.51
CA VAL A 24 6.56 28.28 1.75
C VAL A 24 6.96 29.35 2.75
N ILE A 25 5.97 29.95 3.40
CA ILE A 25 6.18 30.90 4.48
C ILE A 25 6.10 30.19 5.82
N TYR A 26 7.17 30.33 6.61
CA TYR A 26 7.26 29.93 8.01
C TYR A 26 7.94 31.06 8.79
N GLU A 27 7.36 31.46 9.93
CA GLU A 27 7.89 32.56 10.78
C GLU A 27 8.25 33.86 10.02
N ARG A 28 7.40 34.26 9.05
CA ARG A 28 7.61 35.43 8.18
C ARG A 28 8.81 35.32 7.22
N GLN A 29 9.52 34.19 7.20
CA GLN A 29 10.57 33.88 6.24
C GLN A 29 10.03 33.07 5.07
N LYS A 30 10.62 33.25 3.89
CA LYS A 30 10.26 32.54 2.66
C LYS A 30 11.29 31.44 2.38
N TYR A 31 10.82 30.20 2.30
CA TYR A 31 11.63 29.03 2.00
C TYR A 31 11.34 28.53 0.59
N ARG A 32 12.36 28.51 -0.28
CA ARG A 32 12.28 27.94 -1.63
C ARG A 32 12.81 26.51 -1.68
N SER A 33 13.83 26.21 -0.88
CA SER A 33 14.40 24.87 -0.73
C SER A 33 13.59 24.05 0.29
N GLU A 34 13.37 22.79 -0.05
CA GLU A 34 12.77 21.79 0.84
C GLU A 34 13.70 21.47 2.00
N ARG A 35 15.01 21.37 1.73
CA ARG A 35 16.06 21.16 2.73
C ARG A 35 16.04 22.26 3.78
N ASP A 36 16.13 23.52 3.36
CA ASP A 36 16.22 24.65 4.28
C ASP A 36 15.00 24.73 5.20
N LEU A 37 13.80 24.47 4.67
CA LEU A 37 12.59 24.43 5.47
C LEU A 37 12.62 23.29 6.50
N ILE A 38 13.03 22.09 6.09
CA ILE A 38 13.11 20.93 6.99
C ILE A 38 14.13 21.18 8.10
N VAL A 39 15.31 21.71 7.77
CA VAL A 39 16.36 22.05 8.75
C VAL A 39 15.87 23.09 9.74
N ALA A 40 15.20 24.15 9.26
CA ALA A 40 14.64 25.18 10.13
C ALA A 40 13.57 24.62 11.08
N LEU A 41 12.64 23.81 10.57
CA LEU A 41 11.61 23.16 11.37
C LEU A 41 12.21 22.20 12.40
N TYR A 42 13.14 21.34 12.00
CA TYR A 42 13.74 20.39 12.93
C TYR A 42 14.50 21.11 14.05
N SER A 43 15.28 22.15 13.71
CA SER A 43 16.03 22.96 14.67
C SER A 43 15.11 23.63 15.71
N ASN A 44 13.96 24.15 15.28
CA ASN A 44 13.00 24.82 16.16
C ASN A 44 12.22 23.85 17.06
N PHE A 45 12.21 22.56 16.73
CA PHE A 45 11.46 21.53 17.45
C PHE A 45 12.35 20.42 18.05
N LEU A 46 13.67 20.62 18.14
CA LEU A 46 14.65 19.64 18.69
C LEU A 46 14.29 19.08 20.07
N ALA A 47 13.48 19.78 20.85
CA ALA A 47 13.04 19.36 22.17
C ALA A 47 12.02 18.20 22.14
N LEU A 48 11.44 17.85 20.98
CA LEU A 48 10.53 16.72 20.87
C LEU A 48 11.29 15.39 20.99
N PRO A 49 10.71 14.36 21.63
CA PRO A 49 11.39 13.09 21.85
C PRO A 49 11.58 12.32 20.53
N GLU A 50 12.65 11.55 20.40
CA GLU A 50 12.93 10.75 19.19
C GLU A 50 11.78 9.81 18.79
N SER A 51 11.06 9.25 19.76
CA SER A 51 9.90 8.40 19.50
C SER A 51 8.82 9.12 18.71
N TYR A 52 8.63 10.43 18.97
CA TYR A 52 7.68 11.27 18.24
C TYR A 52 7.99 11.32 16.74
N TYR A 53 9.27 11.47 16.40
CA TYR A 53 9.76 11.54 15.03
C TYR A 53 9.70 10.17 14.35
N ARG A 54 10.12 9.11 15.04
CA ARG A 54 10.06 7.73 14.54
C ARG A 54 8.64 7.28 14.23
N GLU A 55 7.67 7.56 15.10
CA GLU A 55 6.25 7.28 14.86
C GLU A 55 5.71 7.97 13.60
N ARG A 56 6.34 9.08 13.20
CA ARG A 56 5.97 9.87 12.02
C ARG A 56 6.87 9.62 10.81
N GLY A 57 7.82 8.69 10.91
CA GLY A 57 8.81 8.40 9.88
C GLY A 57 9.71 9.59 9.52
N PHE A 58 9.82 10.59 10.41
CA PHE A 58 10.61 11.79 10.14
C PHE A 58 12.12 11.52 10.19
N ASP A 59 12.54 10.51 10.94
CA ASP A 59 13.91 9.97 10.91
C ASP A 59 14.37 9.65 9.47
N LYS A 60 13.53 8.95 8.70
CA LYS A 60 13.84 8.62 7.29
C LYS A 60 13.92 9.85 6.40
N VAL A 61 13.07 10.84 6.65
CA VAL A 61 13.08 12.12 5.92
C VAL A 61 14.33 12.92 6.27
N TRP A 62 14.73 12.94 7.54
CA TRP A 62 15.93 13.59 8.02
C TRP A 62 17.19 12.95 7.45
N ASP A 63 17.26 11.61 7.41
CA ASP A 63 18.37 10.88 6.79
C ASP A 63 18.55 11.26 5.32
N LEU A 64 17.48 11.48 4.57
CA LEU A 64 17.57 11.96 3.18
C LEU A 64 18.14 13.37 3.10
N VAL A 65 17.69 14.25 3.99
CA VAL A 65 18.17 15.64 4.08
C VAL A 65 19.66 15.70 4.44
N ASP A 66 20.14 14.79 5.29
CA ASP A 66 21.54 14.73 5.71
C ASP A 66 22.44 14.07 4.64
N THR A 67 21.96 13.03 3.96
CA THR A 67 22.80 12.18 3.10
C THR A 67 22.77 12.51 1.61
N VAL A 68 21.70 13.13 1.10
CA VAL A 68 21.56 13.42 -0.33
C VAL A 68 22.03 14.84 -0.59
N ALA A 69 23.14 15.02 -1.32
CA ALA A 69 23.66 16.35 -1.65
C ALA A 69 22.97 17.02 -2.85
N ASP A 70 22.55 16.21 -3.83
CA ASP A 70 21.89 16.68 -5.05
C ASP A 70 20.43 17.07 -4.78
N GLU A 71 20.06 18.34 -5.04
CA GLU A 71 18.73 18.89 -4.71
C GLU A 71 17.60 18.29 -5.57
N ASP A 72 17.87 17.95 -6.83
CA ASP A 72 16.86 17.35 -7.71
C ASP A 72 16.59 15.89 -7.28
N LEU A 73 17.65 15.14 -6.96
CA LEU A 73 17.54 13.81 -6.40
C LEU A 73 16.85 13.83 -5.03
N LEU A 74 17.17 14.80 -4.18
CA LEU A 74 16.53 15.00 -2.89
C LEU A 74 15.03 15.25 -3.09
N TYR A 75 14.65 16.14 -3.99
CA TYR A 75 13.25 16.43 -4.33
C TYR A 75 12.47 15.17 -4.73
N HIS A 76 13.08 14.29 -5.53
CA HIS A 76 12.47 13.03 -5.91
C HIS A 76 12.37 12.03 -4.74
N LYS A 77 13.45 11.87 -3.96
CA LYS A 77 13.50 10.93 -2.83
C LYS A 77 12.55 11.33 -1.69
N LEU A 78 12.53 12.61 -1.31
CA LEU A 78 11.59 13.15 -0.32
C LEU A 78 10.15 12.87 -0.73
N GLY A 79 9.86 13.09 -2.01
CA GLY A 79 8.58 12.79 -2.61
C GLY A 79 8.10 11.35 -2.41
N ASN A 80 8.99 10.40 -2.67
CA ASN A 80 8.69 8.98 -2.53
C ASN A 80 8.58 8.56 -1.07
N GLU A 81 9.45 9.07 -0.20
CA GLU A 81 9.44 8.73 1.22
C GLU A 81 8.16 9.24 1.89
N VAL A 82 7.78 10.50 1.66
CA VAL A 82 6.53 11.08 2.19
C VAL A 82 5.31 10.30 1.70
N ALA A 83 5.27 9.90 0.44
CA ALA A 83 4.18 9.08 -0.09
C ALA A 83 4.14 7.69 0.57
N GLY A 84 5.31 7.08 0.82
CA GLY A 84 5.41 5.81 1.53
C GLY A 84 4.93 5.89 2.98
N ILE A 85 5.32 6.95 3.70
CA ILE A 85 4.85 7.23 5.07
C ILE A 85 3.33 7.44 5.08
N ALA A 86 2.81 8.25 4.16
CA ALA A 86 1.38 8.50 4.04
C ALA A 86 0.59 7.23 3.74
N TRP A 87 1.12 6.34 2.89
CA TRP A 87 0.55 5.03 2.59
C TRP A 87 0.48 4.14 3.83
N GLU A 88 1.58 4.03 4.56
CA GLU A 88 1.66 3.19 5.76
C GLU A 88 0.69 3.66 6.86
N GLN A 89 0.73 4.96 7.17
CA GLN A 89 -0.05 5.58 8.24
C GLN A 89 -1.52 5.77 7.87
N GLY A 90 -1.79 6.13 6.62
CA GLY A 90 -3.13 6.40 6.13
C GLY A 90 -3.92 5.12 5.87
N PHE A 91 -3.25 4.06 5.41
CA PHE A 91 -3.91 2.86 4.89
C PHE A 91 -3.43 1.56 5.53
N VAL A 92 -2.16 1.18 5.39
CA VAL A 92 -1.67 -0.17 5.74
C VAL A 92 -1.89 -0.49 7.22
N SER A 93 -1.44 0.40 8.12
CA SER A 93 -1.60 0.25 9.57
C SER A 93 -3.06 0.24 10.05
N ARG A 94 -3.98 0.74 9.21
CA ARG A 94 -5.41 0.88 9.52
C ARG A 94 -6.28 -0.16 8.83
N LEU A 95 -5.70 -0.96 7.93
CA LEU A 95 -6.44 -1.86 7.05
C LEU A 95 -7.35 -2.80 7.84
N ASP A 96 -6.83 -3.54 8.82
CA ASP A 96 -7.63 -4.51 9.58
C ASP A 96 -8.84 -3.84 10.25
N LYS A 97 -8.64 -2.65 10.83
CA LYS A 97 -9.72 -1.86 11.41
C LYS A 97 -10.73 -1.42 10.36
N ILE A 98 -10.30 -1.02 9.17
CA ILE A 98 -11.18 -0.65 8.06
C ILE A 98 -12.05 -1.85 7.66
N LEU A 99 -11.44 -3.03 7.50
CA LEU A 99 -12.13 -4.26 7.09
C LEU A 99 -13.12 -4.75 8.15
N ILE A 100 -12.82 -4.56 9.45
CA ILE A 100 -13.71 -4.95 10.55
C ILE A 100 -14.91 -3.99 10.69
N VAL A 101 -14.68 -2.68 10.54
CA VAL A 101 -15.69 -1.66 10.89
C VAL A 101 -16.67 -1.38 9.75
N ASN A 102 -16.28 -1.60 8.48
CA ASN A 102 -17.09 -1.21 7.34
C ASN A 102 -17.68 -2.42 6.63
N GLU A 103 -19.02 -2.50 6.64
CA GLU A 103 -19.83 -3.68 6.28
C GLU A 103 -19.66 -4.20 4.83
N ASN A 104 -18.93 -3.49 3.96
CA ASN A 104 -18.61 -3.93 2.59
C ASN A 104 -17.13 -3.72 2.20
N ALA A 105 -16.28 -3.27 3.13
CA ALA A 105 -14.89 -2.95 2.81
C ALA A 105 -14.05 -4.21 2.58
N ALA A 106 -14.38 -5.31 3.26
CA ALA A 106 -13.77 -6.61 3.04
C ALA A 106 -13.94 -7.06 1.58
N ASP A 107 -15.18 -7.11 1.10
CA ASP A 107 -15.48 -7.59 -0.26
C ASP A 107 -14.87 -6.68 -1.33
N GLU A 108 -14.96 -5.35 -1.17
CA GLU A 108 -14.34 -4.38 -2.09
C GLU A 108 -12.81 -4.56 -2.14
N TYR A 109 -12.17 -4.72 -0.98
CA TYR A 109 -10.73 -4.95 -0.87
C TYR A 109 -10.30 -6.27 -1.48
N TYR A 110 -10.94 -7.38 -1.09
CA TYR A 110 -10.60 -8.72 -1.57
C TYR A 110 -10.88 -8.88 -3.06
N TRP A 111 -11.94 -8.25 -3.58
CA TRP A 111 -12.16 -8.17 -5.01
C TRP A 111 -11.00 -7.44 -5.70
N GLY A 112 -10.61 -6.25 -5.21
CA GLY A 112 -9.49 -5.48 -5.76
C GLY A 112 -8.16 -6.25 -5.76
N VAL A 113 -7.86 -6.98 -4.69
CA VAL A 113 -6.66 -7.83 -4.58
C VAL A 113 -6.72 -9.00 -5.56
N SER A 114 -7.85 -9.72 -5.62
CA SER A 114 -7.97 -10.90 -6.49
C SER A 114 -7.92 -10.56 -7.97
N VAL A 115 -8.48 -9.43 -8.41
CA VAL A 115 -8.51 -9.04 -9.82
C VAL A 115 -7.24 -8.32 -10.31
N LYS A 116 -6.20 -8.18 -9.49
CA LYS A 116 -4.99 -7.38 -9.81
C LYS A 116 -5.34 -5.97 -10.29
N ASN A 117 -6.45 -5.42 -9.78
CA ASN A 117 -6.94 -4.12 -10.22
C ASN A 117 -6.33 -3.04 -9.35
N GLU A 118 -5.11 -2.63 -9.71
CA GLU A 118 -4.35 -1.57 -9.03
C GLU A 118 -5.18 -0.28 -8.88
N LEU A 119 -6.00 0.06 -9.88
CA LEU A 119 -6.85 1.25 -9.83
C LEU A 119 -7.98 1.10 -8.80
N ALA A 120 -8.59 -0.07 -8.69
CA ALA A 120 -9.59 -0.35 -7.66
C ALA A 120 -8.98 -0.30 -6.26
N LEU A 121 -7.81 -0.90 -6.07
CA LEU A 121 -7.08 -0.83 -4.80
C LEU A 121 -6.65 0.60 -4.45
N MET A 122 -6.25 1.39 -5.45
CA MET A 122 -5.96 2.81 -5.26
C MET A 122 -7.19 3.56 -4.75
N LYS A 123 -8.34 3.39 -5.42
CA LYS A 123 -9.60 4.05 -5.04
C LYS A 123 -10.04 3.62 -3.64
N PHE A 124 -9.95 2.33 -3.35
CA PHE A 124 -10.24 1.78 -2.03
C PHE A 124 -9.34 2.42 -0.97
N ALA A 125 -8.02 2.44 -1.18
CA ALA A 125 -7.10 3.03 -0.22
C ALA A 125 -7.39 4.52 0.00
N LEU A 126 -7.46 5.31 -1.07
CA LEU A 126 -7.73 6.76 -0.99
C LEU A 126 -9.03 7.09 -0.24
N LYS A 127 -10.07 6.27 -0.41
CA LYS A 127 -11.36 6.41 0.30
C LYS A 127 -11.21 6.37 1.83
N TYR A 128 -10.24 5.61 2.36
CA TYR A 128 -10.07 5.39 3.80
C TYR A 128 -8.85 6.11 4.42
N MET A 129 -8.01 6.74 3.60
CA MET A 129 -6.78 7.42 4.06
C MET A 129 -7.03 8.74 4.81
N GLY A 130 -8.21 9.33 4.65
CA GLY A 130 -8.53 10.62 5.27
C GLY A 130 -7.50 11.70 4.89
N ARG A 131 -6.99 12.45 5.87
CA ARG A 131 -6.01 13.54 5.64
C ARG A 131 -4.69 13.10 5.00
N PHE A 132 -4.36 11.81 5.04
CA PHE A 132 -3.11 11.29 4.44
C PHE A 132 -3.20 11.19 2.92
N ALA A 133 -4.41 11.20 2.33
CA ALA A 133 -4.60 11.21 0.88
C ALA A 133 -3.90 12.41 0.22
N ASP A 134 -3.91 13.58 0.88
CA ASP A 134 -3.29 14.81 0.38
C ASP A 134 -1.76 14.77 0.37
N MET A 135 -1.15 13.79 1.06
CA MET A 135 0.31 13.61 1.14
C MET A 135 0.85 12.64 0.07
N ILE A 136 -0.03 11.98 -0.68
CA ILE A 136 0.35 10.96 -1.69
C ILE A 136 0.68 11.58 -3.05
N TYR A 137 0.13 12.77 -3.34
CA TYR A 137 0.32 13.41 -4.63
C TYR A 137 1.79 13.80 -4.82
N GLY A 138 2.51 12.99 -5.59
CA GLY A 138 3.89 13.21 -6.02
C GLY A 138 4.85 12.02 -5.89
N GLY A 139 4.50 10.97 -5.14
CA GLY A 139 5.25 9.71 -5.14
C GLY A 139 4.75 8.76 -6.24
N SER A 140 5.52 7.72 -6.58
CA SER A 140 5.08 6.66 -7.49
C SER A 140 4.01 5.78 -6.83
N MET A 141 2.81 6.31 -6.66
CA MET A 141 1.66 5.63 -6.05
C MET A 141 1.42 4.25 -6.65
N LYS A 142 1.66 4.10 -7.96
CA LYS A 142 1.65 2.82 -8.66
C LYS A 142 2.57 1.77 -8.03
N SER A 143 3.83 2.11 -7.74
CA SER A 143 4.78 1.14 -7.17
C SER A 143 4.46 0.80 -5.71
N LEU A 144 3.89 1.74 -4.95
CA LEU A 144 3.41 1.48 -3.58
C LEU A 144 2.25 0.50 -3.60
N ILE A 145 1.28 0.71 -4.49
CA ILE A 145 0.13 -0.19 -4.66
C ILE A 145 0.57 -1.55 -5.16
N GLN A 146 1.48 -1.60 -6.15
CA GLN A 146 1.98 -2.85 -6.69
C GLN A 146 2.73 -3.65 -5.63
N SER A 147 3.67 -3.03 -4.89
CA SER A 147 4.36 -3.70 -3.80
C SER A 147 3.42 -4.15 -2.67
N PHE A 148 2.38 -3.36 -2.37
CA PHE A 148 1.39 -3.73 -1.37
C PHE A 148 0.51 -4.90 -1.84
N HIS A 149 0.07 -4.86 -3.10
CA HIS A 149 -0.69 -5.93 -3.74
C HIS A 149 0.09 -7.24 -3.71
N ASP A 150 1.35 -7.24 -4.14
CA ASP A 150 2.19 -8.44 -4.18
C ASP A 150 2.32 -9.08 -2.78
N LYS A 151 2.64 -8.27 -1.76
CA LYS A 151 2.75 -8.73 -0.36
C LYS A 151 1.42 -9.28 0.17
N LYS A 152 0.29 -8.63 -0.14
CA LYS A 152 -1.02 -9.04 0.35
C LYS A 152 -1.60 -10.24 -0.41
N ARG A 153 -1.25 -10.40 -1.68
CA ARG A 153 -1.53 -11.59 -2.47
C ARG A 153 -0.84 -12.81 -1.87
N GLU A 154 0.45 -12.70 -1.53
CA GLU A 154 1.18 -13.79 -0.86
C GLU A 154 0.59 -14.11 0.52
N GLU A 155 0.26 -13.08 1.32
CA GLU A 155 -0.40 -13.28 2.61
C GLU A 155 -1.76 -13.97 2.46
N PHE A 156 -2.55 -13.56 1.47
CA PHE A 156 -3.83 -14.18 1.14
C PHE A 156 -3.64 -15.64 0.74
N ILE A 157 -2.72 -15.95 -0.18
CA ILE A 157 -2.41 -17.32 -0.59
C ILE A 157 -2.00 -18.14 0.64
N ARG A 158 -1.15 -17.60 1.51
CA ARG A 158 -0.74 -18.28 2.74
C ARG A 158 -1.93 -18.56 3.69
N ARG A 159 -2.79 -17.57 3.94
CA ARG A 159 -3.98 -17.76 4.80
C ARG A 159 -4.99 -18.72 4.15
N TYR A 160 -5.20 -18.61 2.85
CA TYR A 160 -6.06 -19.49 2.07
C TYR A 160 -5.61 -20.95 2.18
N ARG A 161 -4.30 -21.20 2.07
CA ARG A 161 -3.70 -22.54 2.25
C ARG A 161 -3.93 -23.10 3.66
N LEU A 162 -3.88 -22.26 4.69
CA LEU A 162 -4.13 -22.69 6.08
C LEU A 162 -5.59 -23.03 6.34
N VAL A 163 -6.53 -22.31 5.72
CA VAL A 163 -7.97 -22.51 5.91
C VAL A 163 -8.51 -23.62 5.00
N ASN A 164 -7.93 -23.80 3.82
CA ASN A 164 -8.37 -24.75 2.80
C ASN A 164 -7.20 -25.63 2.34
N PRO A 165 -6.69 -26.54 3.19
CA PRO A 165 -5.54 -27.38 2.85
C PRO A 165 -5.78 -28.22 1.58
N GLU A 166 -7.00 -28.72 1.38
CA GLU A 166 -7.34 -29.50 0.18
C GLU A 166 -7.36 -28.65 -1.10
N ARG A 167 -7.71 -27.36 -1.01
CA ARG A 167 -7.58 -26.41 -2.14
C ARG A 167 -6.16 -25.89 -2.32
N ALA A 168 -5.32 -25.94 -1.28
CA ALA A 168 -3.91 -25.60 -1.38
C ALA A 168 -3.18 -26.55 -2.36
N ASP A 169 -3.45 -27.84 -2.24
CA ASP A 169 -2.84 -28.87 -3.10
C ASP A 169 -3.24 -28.69 -4.58
N ILE A 170 -4.42 -28.12 -4.84
CA ILE A 170 -4.89 -27.76 -6.19
C ILE A 170 -4.28 -26.45 -6.66
N LEU A 171 -4.13 -25.47 -5.75
CA LEU A 171 -3.47 -24.20 -6.05
C LEU A 171 -2.00 -24.42 -6.44
N ASP A 172 -1.33 -25.42 -5.86
CA ASP A 172 0.05 -25.79 -6.20
C ASP A 172 0.19 -26.39 -7.61
N GLU A 173 -0.91 -26.84 -8.22
CA GLU A 173 -0.97 -27.28 -9.63
C GLU A 173 -1.11 -26.12 -10.62
N CYS A 174 -1.35 -24.90 -10.14
CA CYS A 174 -1.34 -23.70 -10.96
C CYS A 174 0.11 -23.30 -11.26
N GLN A 175 0.49 -23.32 -12.54
CA GLN A 175 1.89 -23.20 -12.97
C GLN A 175 2.35 -21.74 -13.08
N THR A 176 1.42 -20.79 -13.08
CA THR A 176 1.72 -19.36 -13.21
C THR A 176 0.87 -18.53 -12.26
N ASP A 177 1.32 -17.32 -11.94
CA ASP A 177 0.56 -16.39 -11.12
C ASP A 177 -0.83 -16.10 -11.68
N THR A 178 -0.95 -16.05 -13.01
CA THR A 178 -2.21 -15.84 -13.71
C THR A 178 -3.17 -17.02 -13.53
N GLU A 179 -2.65 -18.24 -13.46
CA GLU A 179 -3.44 -19.44 -13.20
C GLU A 179 -3.92 -19.48 -11.74
N CYS A 180 -3.04 -19.16 -10.79
CA CYS A 180 -3.42 -19.01 -9.37
C CYS A 180 -4.56 -17.98 -9.22
N ASP A 181 -4.46 -16.84 -9.90
CA ASP A 181 -5.50 -15.82 -9.82
C ASP A 181 -6.83 -16.26 -10.43
N LYS A 182 -6.80 -17.05 -11.53
CA LYS A 182 -8.01 -17.63 -12.13
C LYS A 182 -8.64 -18.69 -11.24
N PHE A 183 -7.82 -19.52 -10.59
CA PHE A 183 -8.27 -20.51 -9.61
C PHE A 183 -8.97 -19.84 -8.42
N LEU A 184 -8.33 -18.83 -7.82
CA LEU A 184 -8.87 -18.11 -6.67
C LEU A 184 -10.17 -17.34 -6.98
N LYS A 185 -10.38 -16.97 -8.25
CA LYS A 185 -11.63 -16.35 -8.75
C LYS A 185 -12.72 -17.34 -9.09
N ASN A 186 -12.44 -18.65 -9.00
CA ASN A 186 -13.35 -19.69 -9.45
C ASN A 186 -13.77 -19.50 -10.93
N ASP A 187 -12.81 -19.08 -11.77
CA ASP A 187 -13.03 -18.81 -13.19
C ASP A 187 -13.47 -20.09 -13.92
N LYS A 188 -14.71 -20.11 -14.44
CA LYS A 188 -15.34 -21.34 -14.94
C LYS A 188 -14.56 -22.00 -16.08
N ASP A 189 -14.01 -21.21 -16.98
CA ASP A 189 -13.26 -21.72 -18.13
C ASP A 189 -11.92 -22.31 -17.69
N PHE A 190 -11.23 -21.63 -16.77
CA PHE A 190 -10.01 -22.14 -16.18
C PHE A 190 -10.23 -23.38 -15.31
N MET A 191 -11.30 -23.43 -14.53
CA MET A 191 -11.61 -24.60 -13.68
C MET A 191 -11.85 -25.86 -14.52
N GLN A 192 -12.44 -25.73 -15.72
CA GLN A 192 -12.53 -26.85 -16.66
C GLN A 192 -11.16 -27.29 -17.19
N VAL A 193 -10.27 -26.35 -17.50
CA VAL A 193 -8.90 -26.65 -17.94
C VAL A 193 -8.11 -27.33 -16.83
N LEU A 194 -8.19 -26.81 -15.61
CA LEU A 194 -7.52 -27.34 -14.43
C LEU A 194 -8.01 -28.76 -14.11
N ARG A 195 -9.33 -29.00 -14.17
CA ARG A 195 -9.91 -30.34 -14.00
C ARG A 195 -9.38 -31.35 -15.01
N ARG A 196 -9.25 -30.96 -16.29
CA ARG A 196 -8.66 -31.83 -17.33
C ARG A 196 -7.19 -32.12 -17.06
N ARG A 197 -6.42 -31.15 -16.55
CA ARG A 197 -5.01 -31.38 -16.16
C ARG A 197 -4.93 -32.35 -14.99
N LEU A 198 -5.68 -32.10 -13.92
CA LEU A 198 -5.73 -32.99 -12.76
C LEU A 198 -6.11 -34.43 -13.13
N MET A 199 -7.02 -34.60 -14.10
CA MET A 199 -7.39 -35.92 -14.63
C MET A 199 -6.21 -36.58 -15.35
N ALA A 200 -5.45 -35.81 -16.13
CA ALA A 200 -4.29 -36.32 -16.86
C ALA A 200 -3.14 -36.75 -15.95
N VAL A 201 -2.96 -36.12 -14.78
CA VAL A 201 -1.97 -36.51 -13.76
C VAL A 201 -2.52 -37.47 -12.68
N GLY A 202 -3.77 -37.92 -12.81
CA GLY A 202 -4.36 -38.92 -11.91
C GLY A 202 -4.68 -38.42 -10.49
N LYS A 203 -4.83 -37.09 -10.31
CA LYS A 203 -5.19 -36.47 -9.02
C LYS A 203 -6.71 -36.47 -8.80
N PHE A 204 -7.30 -37.66 -8.67
CA PHE A 204 -8.75 -37.86 -8.57
C PHE A 204 -9.37 -37.25 -7.29
N ASP A 205 -8.67 -37.33 -6.16
CA ASP A 205 -9.13 -36.72 -4.89
C ASP A 205 -9.29 -35.18 -5.00
N SER A 206 -8.36 -34.53 -5.71
CA SER A 206 -8.42 -33.10 -6.02
C SER A 206 -9.57 -32.74 -6.95
N ILE A 207 -9.97 -33.65 -7.85
CA ILE A 207 -11.11 -33.44 -8.76
C ILE A 207 -12.42 -33.54 -7.98
N ASP A 208 -12.56 -34.57 -7.14
CA ASP A 208 -13.77 -34.78 -6.36
C ASP A 208 -14.05 -33.57 -5.46
N TYR A 209 -13.01 -32.98 -4.89
CA TYR A 209 -13.11 -31.74 -4.12
C TYR A 209 -13.55 -30.52 -4.95
N LEU A 210 -13.02 -30.38 -6.18
CA LEU A 210 -13.43 -29.32 -7.10
C LEU A 210 -14.90 -29.43 -7.51
N THR A 211 -15.42 -30.65 -7.65
CA THR A 211 -16.84 -30.90 -7.98
C THR A 211 -17.78 -30.92 -6.78
N GLY A 212 -17.31 -31.30 -5.60
CA GLY A 212 -18.11 -31.35 -4.37
C GLY A 212 -18.57 -29.96 -3.91
N ALA A 213 -17.79 -28.91 -4.20
CA ALA A 213 -18.13 -27.52 -3.92
C ALA A 213 -19.25 -26.95 -4.82
N ASP A 214 -19.61 -27.63 -5.92
CA ASP A 214 -20.75 -27.24 -6.79
C ASP A 214 -22.09 -27.87 -6.33
N LEU A 215 -22.06 -28.77 -5.33
CA LEU A 215 -23.24 -29.51 -4.83
C LEU A 215 -23.61 -29.21 -3.37
N GLY A 216 -22.95 -28.24 -2.71
CA GLY A 216 -23.23 -27.88 -1.33
C GLY A 216 -22.87 -26.43 -0.98
N ASN A 217 -23.91 -25.66 -0.66
CA ASN A 217 -24.01 -24.23 -0.27
C ASN A 217 -24.19 -23.21 -1.39
#